data_AF-A0A0A9HQV7-F1
#
_entry.id   AF-A0A0A9HQV7-F1
#
_cell.length_a   1.000
_cell.length_b   1.000
_cell.length_c   1.000
_cell.angle_alpha   90.00
_cell.angle_beta   90.00
_cell.angle_gamma   90.00
#
_symmetry.space_group_name_H-M   'P 1'
#
loop_
_entity.id
_entity.type
_entity.pdbx_description
1 polymer ?
#
loop_
_entity_poly.entity_id
_entity_poly.type
_entity_poly.pdbx_seq_one_letter_code
_entity_poly.pdbx_strand_id
1 'polypeptide(L)' 'MHVAVGRPIDVDKNPQPTIDEINEVHEQFIIALRELFEKYKAKAGYPSLHLRVL' A
#
# COMPACT_ATOMS: atom_id res chain seq x y z
N MET A 1 5.12 21.06 0.89
CA MET A 1 5.65 20.00 1.79
C MET A 1 5.15 18.68 1.25
N HIS A 2 6.05 17.75 0.89
CA HIS A 2 5.66 16.40 0.47
C HIS A 2 5.85 15.47 1.67
N VAL A 3 4.76 14.87 2.16
CA VAL A 3 4.81 13.91 3.28
C VAL A 3 4.59 12.52 2.71
N ALA A 4 5.57 11.65 2.91
CA ALA A 4 5.45 10.22 2.63
C ALA A 4 5.13 9.50 3.95
N VAL A 5 4.20 8.54 3.90
CA VAL A 5 3.74 7.78 5.08
C VAL A 5 3.85 6.29 4.78
N GLY A 6 4.41 5.54 5.72
CA GLY A 6 4.56 4.08 5.61
C GLY A 6 5.98 3.65 5.31
N ARG A 7 6.13 2.34 5.10
CA ARG A 7 7.40 1.74 4.70
C ARG A 7 7.61 1.95 3.20
N PRO A 8 8.84 2.21 2.74
CA PRO A 8 9.17 2.13 1.32
C PRO A 8 8.83 0.75 0.73
N ILE A 9 8.46 0.73 -0.54
CA ILE A 9 8.32 -0.50 -1.32
C ILE A 9 9.49 -0.50 -2.28
N ASP A 10 10.30 -1.54 -2.23
CA ASP A 10 11.45 -1.68 -3.12
C ASP A 10 10.93 -2.03 -4.51
N VAL A 11 11.36 -1.27 -5.51
CA VAL A 11 10.93 -1.43 -6.90
C VAL A 11 12.18 -1.46 -7.78
N ASP A 12 12.37 -2.60 -8.44
CA ASP A 12 13.42 -2.74 -9.43
C ASP A 12 13.05 -1.97 -10.70
N LYS A 13 13.98 -1.14 -11.17
CA LYS A 13 13.77 -0.34 -12.37
C LYS A 13 13.93 -1.21 -13.61
N ASN A 14 12.83 -1.78 -14.06
CA ASN A 14 12.75 -2.54 -15.31
C ASN A 14 11.99 -1.71 -16.38
N PRO A 15 12.62 -1.36 -17.52
CA PRO A 15 11.95 -0.63 -18.62
C PRO A 15 10.82 -1.40 -19.30
N GLN A 16 10.80 -2.73 -19.20
CA GLN A 16 9.76 -3.60 -19.76
C GLN A 16 9.40 -4.69 -18.74
N PRO A 17 8.67 -4.31 -17.67
CA PRO A 17 8.29 -5.25 -16.64
C PRO A 17 7.29 -6.26 -17.20
N THR A 18 7.39 -7.47 -16.69
CA THR A 18 6.41 -8.53 -16.87
C THR A 18 5.18 -8.27 -16.00
N ILE A 19 4.07 -8.94 -16.32
CA ILE A 19 2.85 -8.87 -15.52
C ILE A 19 3.10 -9.41 -14.10
N ASP A 20 3.96 -10.41 -13.94
CA ASP A 20 4.28 -10.99 -12.63
C ASP A 20 5.05 -10.01 -11.75
N GLU A 21 6.07 -9.33 -12.29
CA GLU A 21 6.81 -8.27 -11.56
C GLU A 21 5.87 -7.12 -11.14
N ILE A 22 4.92 -6.74 -12.00
CA ILE A 22 3.92 -5.72 -11.67
C ILE A 22 3.02 -6.20 -10.53
N ASN A 23 2.51 -7.43 -10.63
CA ASN A 23 1.62 -8.01 -9.64
C ASN A 23 2.29 -8.15 -8.27
N GLU A 24 3.57 -8.52 -8.24
CA GLU A 24 4.34 -8.64 -7.00
C GLU A 24 4.44 -7.30 -6.28
N VAL A 25 4.86 -6.24 -6.98
CA VAL A 25 4.93 -4.89 -6.40
C VAL A 25 3.55 -4.39 -5.99
N HIS A 26 2.52 -4.68 -6.79
CA HIS A 26 1.14 -4.32 -6.47
C HIS A 26 0.66 -5.02 -5.19
N GLU A 27 0.94 -6.31 -5.01
CA GLU A 27 0.59 -7.04 -3.80
C GLU A 27 1.25 -6.43 -2.56
N GLN A 28 2.55 -6.12 -2.63
CA GLN A 28 3.27 -5.43 -1.56
C GLN A 28 2.62 -4.09 -1.22
N PHE A 29 2.19 -3.33 -2.24
CA PHE A 29 1.47 -2.08 -2.05
C PHE A 29 0.13 -2.27 -1.34
N ILE A 30 -0.67 -3.25 -1.76
CA ILE A 30 -1.97 -3.51 -1.13
C ILE A 30 -1.82 -3.94 0.34
N ILE A 31 -0.80 -4.74 0.66
CA ILE A 31 -0.48 -5.12 2.04
C ILE A 31 -0.14 -3.89 2.87
N ALA A 32 0.83 -3.08 2.42
CA ALA A 32 1.26 -1.87 3.14
C ALA A 32 0.11 -0.87 3.33
N LEU A 33 -0.75 -0.72 2.32
CA LEU A 33 -1.93 0.14 2.38
C LEU A 33 -2.93 -0.34 3.45
N ARG A 34 -3.21 -1.65 3.50
CA ARG A 34 -4.11 -2.25 4.51
C ARG A 34 -3.56 -2.06 5.92
N GLU A 35 -2.26 -2.29 6.12
CA GLU A 35 -1.62 -2.10 7.42
C GLU A 35 -1.70 -0.65 7.90
N LEU A 36 -1.44 0.31 7.00
CA LEU A 36 -1.58 1.73 7.29
C LEU A 36 -3.02 2.08 7.66
N PHE A 37 -3.99 1.61 6.89
CA PHE A 37 -5.40 1.86 7.16
C PHE A 37 -5.79 1.37 8.55
N GLU A 38 -5.50 0.09 8.87
CA GLU A 38 -5.83 -0.50 10.17
C GLU A 38 -5.14 0.23 11.33
N LYS A 39 -3.87 0.61 11.16
CA LYS A 39 -3.10 1.34 12.18
C LYS A 39 -3.70 2.70 12.55
N TYR A 40 -4.31 3.40 11.60
CA TYR A 40 -4.75 4.79 11.78
C TYR A 40 -6.27 4.99 11.82
N LYS A 41 -7.09 4.05 11.33
CA LYS A 41 -8.55 4.23 11.22
C LYS A 41 -9.21 4.58 12.56
N ALA A 42 -8.81 3.94 13.66
CA ALA A 42 -9.36 4.22 14.98
C ALA A 42 -8.95 5.61 15.49
N LYS A 43 -7.69 6.01 15.27
CA LYS A 43 -7.19 7.35 15.65
C LYS A 43 -7.85 8.47 14.85
N ALA A 44 -8.30 8.17 13.64
CA ALA A 44 -9.07 9.07 12.80
C ALA A 44 -10.59 9.08 13.10
N GLY A 45 -11.07 8.25 14.05
CA GLY A 45 -12.49 8.18 14.43
C GLY A 45 -13.32 7.14 13.68
N TYR A 46 -12.68 6.23 12.93
CA TYR A 46 -13.33 5.23 12.08
C TYR A 46 -12.97 3.78 12.46
N PRO A 47 -13.22 3.32 13.70
CA PRO A 47 -12.77 2.00 14.16
C PRO A 47 -13.43 0.82 13.42
N SER A 48 -14.63 1.01 12.87
CA SER A 48 -15.41 -0.04 12.20
C SER A 48 -15.32 -0.02 10.68
N LEU A 49 -14.60 0.93 10.08
CA LEU A 49 -14.43 0.92 8.63
C LEU A 49 -13.49 -0.21 8.20
N HIS A 50 -13.75 -0.73 7.00
CA HIS A 50 -12.92 -1.72 6.34
C HIS A 50 -12.48 -1.18 4.99
N LEU A 51 -11.20 -1.31 4.69
CA LEU A 51 -10.66 -0.96 3.40
C LEU A 51 -11.09 -1.99 2.35
N ARG A 52 -11.69 -1.52 1.25
CA ARG A 52 -11.97 -2.33 0.07
C ARG A 52 -11.14 -1.82 -1.09
N VAL A 53 -10.35 -2.72 -1.67
CA VAL A 53 -9.59 -2.50 -2.91
C VAL A 53 -10.39 -3.17 -4.02
N LEU A 54 -10.65 -2.45 -5.11
CA LEU A 54 -11.46 -2.90 -6.26
C LEU A 54 -10.56 -3.35 -7.41
#